data_AF-A0A659UC24-F1
#
_entry.id   AF-A0A659UC24-F1
#
_cell.length_a   1.000
_cell.length_b   1.000
_cell.length_c   1.000
_cell.angle_alpha   90.00
_cell.angle_beta   90.00
_cell.angle_gamma   90.00
#
_symmetry.space_group_name_H-M   'P 1'
#
loop_
_entity.id
_entity.type
_entity.pdbx_description
1 polymer ?
#
loop_
_entity_poly.entity_id
_entity_poly.type
_entity_poly.pdbx_seq_one_letter_code
_entity_poly.pdbx_strand_id
1 'polypeptide(L)'
;VIEDGWMHGRGAGDMKAGLSACLYALAALRGLGYQPAAKVFLQSVVEEECTGNGALACLQRGYRADAAFIPEPLEPRLMRAQVGPIWFRVEVDGDPQHASGAFSAGANAIEKAFLII
;
A
#
# COMPACT_ATOMS: atom_id res chain seq x y z
N VAL A 1 -5.42 -6.18 -19.15
CA VAL A 1 -6.44 -6.52 -20.17
C VAL A 1 -7.70 -5.73 -19.87
N ILE A 2 -8.46 -5.31 -20.88
CA ILE A 2 -9.80 -4.72 -20.69
C ILE A 2 -10.81 -5.76 -21.18
N GLU A 3 -11.73 -6.17 -20.32
CA GLU A 3 -12.72 -7.21 -20.61
C GLU A 3 -14.01 -6.90 -19.82
N ASP A 4 -15.17 -6.96 -20.49
CA ASP A 4 -16.49 -6.68 -19.90
C ASP A 4 -16.58 -5.39 -19.07
N GLY A 5 -15.89 -4.34 -19.53
CA GLY A 5 -15.85 -3.04 -18.84
C GLY A 5 -14.90 -2.98 -17.64
N TRP A 6 -14.16 -4.04 -17.35
CA TRP A 6 -13.17 -4.11 -16.28
C TRP A 6 -11.74 -4.03 -16.79
N MET A 7 -10.88 -3.37 -16.02
CA MET A 7 -9.44 -3.32 -16.25
C MET A 7 -8.70 -4.28 -15.32
N HIS A 8 -8.03 -5.26 -15.92
CA HIS A 8 -7.25 -6.28 -15.21
C HIS A 8 -5.76 -5.95 -15.24
N GLY A 9 -5.17 -5.83 -14.05
CA GLY A 9 -3.73 -5.68 -13.83
C GLY A 9 -3.41 -5.41 -12.35
N ARG A 10 -2.23 -5.85 -11.88
CA ARG A 10 -1.80 -5.54 -10.51
C ARG A 10 -1.69 -4.03 -10.33
N GLY A 11 -2.48 -3.56 -9.37
CA GLY A 11 -2.64 -2.17 -9.01
C GLY A 11 -3.51 -1.34 -9.96
N ALA A 12 -4.22 -1.98 -10.90
CA ALA A 12 -5.23 -1.31 -11.70
C ALA A 12 -6.31 -0.68 -10.79
N GLY A 13 -6.82 -1.43 -9.81
CA GLY A 13 -7.68 -0.89 -8.76
C GLY A 13 -6.88 -0.09 -7.72
N ASP A 14 -5.92 -0.77 -7.07
CA ASP A 14 -5.18 -0.27 -5.92
C ASP A 14 -3.73 0.16 -6.23
N MET A 15 -3.40 1.45 -6.29
CA MET A 15 -4.31 2.60 -6.39
C MET A 15 -4.11 3.39 -7.71
N LYS A 16 -3.60 2.74 -8.78
CA LYS A 16 -3.24 3.44 -10.03
C LYS A 16 -4.45 4.04 -10.75
N ALA A 17 -5.64 3.44 -10.63
CA ALA A 17 -6.86 4.06 -11.13
C ALA A 17 -7.15 5.38 -10.42
N GLY A 18 -7.05 5.41 -9.09
CA GLY A 18 -7.22 6.62 -8.28
C GLY A 18 -6.22 7.71 -8.66
N LEU A 19 -4.92 7.37 -8.73
CA LEU A 19 -3.88 8.30 -9.16
C LEU A 19 -4.15 8.88 -10.56
N SER A 20 -4.54 8.00 -11.51
CA SER A 20 -4.90 8.42 -12.86
C SER A 20 -6.12 9.34 -12.85
N ALA A 21 -7.16 9.03 -12.07
CA ALA A 21 -8.35 9.86 -11.95
C ALA A 21 -8.02 11.29 -11.48
N CYS A 22 -7.16 11.45 -10.47
CA CYS A 22 -6.70 12.78 -10.02
C CYS A 22 -5.94 13.54 -11.11
N LEU A 23 -5.03 12.86 -11.83
CA LEU A 23 -4.28 13.48 -12.92
C LEU A 23 -5.22 13.94 -14.06
N TYR A 24 -6.16 13.08 -14.47
CA TYR A 24 -7.11 13.40 -15.53
C TYR A 24 -8.15 14.43 -15.12
N ALA A 25 -8.50 14.56 -13.84
CA ALA A 25 -9.34 15.66 -13.36
C ALA A 25 -8.66 17.03 -13.56
N LEU A 26 -7.36 17.14 -13.28
CA LEU A 26 -6.58 18.36 -13.54
C LEU A 26 -6.43 18.61 -15.05
N ALA A 27 -6.25 17.56 -15.85
CA ALA A 27 -6.20 17.66 -17.31
C ALA A 27 -7.55 18.14 -17.89
N ALA A 28 -8.67 17.66 -17.36
CA ALA A 28 -10.01 18.06 -17.78
C ALA A 28 -10.28 19.55 -17.48
N LEU A 29 -9.92 20.03 -16.28
CA LEU A 29 -10.00 21.47 -15.96
C LEU A 29 -9.22 22.31 -16.97
N ARG A 30 -7.99 21.90 -17.28
CA ARG A 30 -7.16 22.57 -18.28
C ARG A 30 -7.81 22.53 -19.67
N GLY A 31 -8.38 21.40 -20.08
CA GLY A 31 -9.06 21.25 -21.36
C GLY A 31 -10.28 22.16 -21.52
N LEU A 32 -10.93 22.50 -20.41
CA LEU A 32 -12.04 23.46 -20.36
C LEU A 32 -11.57 24.93 -20.28
N GLY A 33 -10.27 25.20 -20.29
CA GLY A 33 -9.70 26.54 -20.14
C GLY A 33 -9.68 27.06 -18.69
N TYR A 34 -9.89 26.18 -17.70
CA TYR A 34 -9.85 26.53 -16.28
C TYR A 34 -8.54 26.09 -15.64
N GLN A 35 -8.31 26.61 -14.44
CA GLN A 35 -7.23 26.21 -13.54
C GLN A 35 -7.79 25.98 -12.13
N PRO A 36 -7.09 25.22 -11.27
CA PRO A 36 -7.46 25.13 -9.86
C PRO A 36 -7.54 26.51 -9.21
N ALA A 37 -8.52 26.71 -8.33
CA ALA A 37 -8.71 27.98 -7.62
C ALA A 37 -7.64 28.26 -6.54
N ALA A 38 -6.76 27.29 -6.28
CA ALA A 38 -5.67 27.38 -5.31
C ALA A 38 -4.49 26.50 -5.75
N LYS A 39 -3.37 26.59 -5.02
CA LYS A 39 -2.19 25.76 -5.26
C LYS A 39 -2.51 24.29 -5.00
N VAL A 40 -2.19 23.43 -5.97
CA VAL A 40 -2.36 21.96 -5.85
C VAL A 40 -1.00 21.28 -5.95
N PHE A 41 -0.76 20.32 -5.05
CA PHE A 41 0.36 19.38 -5.15
C PHE A 41 -0.21 18.01 -5.51
N LEU A 42 0.23 17.45 -6.64
CA LEU A 42 -0.05 16.06 -6.99
C LEU A 42 1.16 15.22 -6.58
N GLN A 43 0.96 14.25 -5.70
CA GLN A 43 2.02 13.42 -5.15
C GLN A 43 1.76 11.95 -5.50
N SER A 44 2.70 11.35 -6.22
CA SER A 44 2.79 9.90 -6.40
C SER A 44 3.92 9.42 -5.51
N VAL A 45 3.61 8.61 -4.50
CA VAL A 45 4.57 8.17 -3.49
C VAL A 45 4.82 6.66 -3.57
N VAL A 46 5.95 6.24 -3.04
CA VAL A 46 6.30 4.83 -2.86
C VAL A 46 6.03 4.39 -1.42
N GLU A 47 6.23 3.11 -1.13
CA GLU A 47 6.28 2.54 0.23
C GLU A 47 4.96 2.53 1.01
N GLU A 48 3.82 2.90 0.43
CA GLU A 48 2.51 2.85 1.13
C GLU A 48 2.21 1.43 1.67
N GLU A 49 2.36 0.43 0.81
CA GLU A 49 2.04 -1.00 1.05
C GLU A 49 2.92 -1.69 2.11
N CYS A 50 3.93 -1.01 2.66
CA CYS A 50 4.88 -1.59 3.61
C CYS A 50 5.21 -0.67 4.80
N THR A 51 5.37 0.63 4.59
CA THR A 51 5.84 1.54 5.65
C THR A 51 5.15 2.90 5.73
N GLY A 52 4.61 3.41 4.62
CA GLY A 52 4.10 4.79 4.50
C GLY A 52 5.19 5.86 4.36
N ASN A 53 6.47 5.48 4.26
CA ASN A 53 7.59 6.43 4.28
C ASN A 53 7.59 7.43 3.12
N GLY A 54 7.06 7.06 1.94
CA GLY A 54 6.97 7.98 0.81
C GLY A 54 6.07 9.17 1.09
N ALA A 55 4.91 8.95 1.73
CA ALA A 55 4.01 10.02 2.15
C ALA A 55 4.65 10.90 3.24
N LEU A 56 5.30 10.28 4.23
CA LEU A 56 6.02 10.98 5.28
C LEU A 56 7.15 11.86 4.71
N ALA A 57 7.89 11.36 3.73
CA ALA A 57 8.98 12.09 3.07
C ALA A 57 8.48 13.36 2.37
N CYS A 58 7.30 13.35 1.76
CA CYS A 58 6.69 14.55 1.18
C CYS A 58 6.44 15.64 2.25
N LEU A 59 5.95 15.24 3.43
CA LEU A 59 5.74 16.15 4.54
C LEU A 59 7.09 16.66 5.11
N GLN A 60 8.08 15.79 5.26
CA GLN A 60 9.42 16.17 5.72
C GLN A 60 10.13 17.12 4.75
N ARG A 61 9.90 16.96 3.45
CA ARG A 61 10.43 17.87 2.41
C ARG A 61 9.82 19.28 2.47
N GLY A 62 8.69 19.45 3.16
CA GLY A 62 8.05 20.74 3.40
C GLY A 62 6.78 21.03 2.60
N TYR A 63 6.22 20.03 1.89
CA TYR A 63 4.94 20.22 1.21
C TYR A 63 3.79 20.36 2.22
N ARG A 64 2.96 21.40 2.08
CA ARG A 64 1.81 21.70 2.95
C ARG A 64 0.64 22.21 2.12
N ALA A 65 -0.57 21.85 2.52
CA ALA A 65 -1.83 22.29 1.93
C ALA A 65 -2.93 22.29 3.00
N ASP A 66 -4.04 22.98 2.74
CA ASP A 66 -5.18 23.06 3.67
C ASP A 66 -5.93 21.74 3.80
N ALA A 67 -5.80 20.86 2.80
CA ALA A 67 -6.41 19.54 2.76
C ALA A 67 -5.53 18.55 1.96
N ALA A 68 -5.74 17.25 2.23
CA ALA A 68 -5.19 16.15 1.45
C ALA A 68 -6.33 15.24 0.98
N PHE A 69 -6.24 14.75 -0.25
CA PHE A 69 -7.19 13.80 -0.83
C PHE A 69 -6.40 12.63 -1.44
N ILE A 70 -6.66 11.42 -0.96
CA ILE A 70 -6.02 10.18 -1.41
C ILE A 70 -7.13 9.30 -2.01
N PRO A 71 -7.15 9.10 -3.34
CA PRO A 71 -8.22 8.38 -4.03
C PRO A 71 -8.07 6.86 -3.93
N GLU A 72 -8.05 6.33 -2.71
CA GLU A 72 -8.07 4.87 -2.49
C GLU A 72 -9.36 4.23 -3.03
N PRO A 73 -9.33 2.94 -3.42
CA PRO A 73 -10.49 2.26 -4.00
C PRO A 73 -11.57 1.95 -2.94
N LEU A 74 -12.28 2.98 -2.48
CA LEU A 74 -13.30 2.89 -1.43
C LEU A 74 -14.75 2.74 -1.96
N GLU A 75 -14.92 2.61 -3.28
CA GLU A 75 -16.19 2.86 -3.99
C GLU A 75 -16.67 4.32 -3.76
N PRO A 76 -17.94 4.74 -3.99
CA PRO A 76 -18.36 6.12 -3.75
C PRO A 76 -18.62 6.38 -2.26
N ARG A 77 -17.62 6.11 -1.42
CA ARG A 77 -17.67 6.24 0.04
C ARG A 77 -16.44 6.99 0.54
N LEU A 78 -16.58 7.59 1.72
CA LEU A 78 -15.49 8.25 2.43
C LEU A 78 -15.11 7.41 3.65
N MET A 79 -13.81 7.13 3.82
CA MET A 79 -13.30 6.48 5.01
C MET A 79 -13.30 7.46 6.19
N ARG A 80 -14.02 7.11 7.26
CA ARG A 80 -14.13 7.94 8.48
C ARG A 80 -13.04 7.62 9.51
N ALA A 81 -12.57 6.38 9.54
CA ALA A 81 -11.55 5.91 10.46
C ALA A 81 -10.79 4.73 9.82
N GLN A 82 -9.55 4.52 10.25
CA GLN A 82 -8.68 3.43 9.82
C GLN A 82 -7.89 2.88 11.02
N VAL A 83 -7.39 1.65 10.89
CA VAL A 83 -6.48 1.04 11.87
C VAL A 83 -5.02 1.37 11.56
N GLY A 84 -4.15 1.21 12.56
CA GLY A 84 -2.70 1.23 12.36
C GLY A 84 -2.15 -0.20 12.19
N PRO A 85 -1.36 -0.50 11.15
CA PRO A 85 -0.67 -1.78 11.02
C PRO A 85 0.69 -1.78 11.74
N ILE A 86 1.15 -2.96 12.17
CA ILE A 86 2.52 -3.21 12.65
C ILE A 86 3.07 -4.41 11.88
N TRP A 87 4.25 -4.26 11.29
CA TRP A 87 5.00 -5.36 10.70
C TRP A 87 6.11 -5.77 11.66
N PHE A 88 6.22 -7.07 11.91
CA PHE A 88 7.29 -7.66 12.72
C PHE A 88 7.71 -8.99 12.11
N ARG A 89 8.94 -9.42 12.42
CA ARG A 89 9.47 -10.73 12.03
C ARG A 89 9.76 -11.53 13.29
N VAL A 90 9.38 -12.80 13.27
CA VAL A 90 9.77 -13.78 14.29
C VAL A 90 10.78 -14.71 13.67
N GLU A 91 11.94 -14.83 14.31
CA GLU A 91 12.99 -15.79 13.94
C GLU A 91 12.90 -16.97 14.92
N VAL A 92 12.76 -18.18 14.37
CA VAL A 92 12.57 -19.40 15.15
C VAL A 92 13.72 -20.36 14.87
N ASP A 93 14.50 -20.65 15.90
CA ASP A 93 15.64 -21.55 15.79
C ASP A 93 15.24 -23.02 15.99
N GLY A 94 15.78 -23.86 15.12
CA GLY A 94 15.75 -25.31 15.24
C GLY A 94 17.08 -25.87 15.74
N ASP A 95 17.12 -27.18 15.93
CA ASP A 95 18.34 -27.97 16.09
C ASP A 95 18.37 -29.00 14.95
N PRO A 96 19.09 -28.71 13.84
CA PRO A 96 19.00 -29.48 12.60
C PRO A 96 19.70 -30.84 12.72
N GLN A 97 19.00 -31.90 12.33
CA GLN A 97 19.50 -33.28 12.33
C GLN A 97 19.19 -33.97 11.00
N HIS A 98 19.86 -35.11 10.71
CA HIS A 98 19.53 -35.91 9.53
C HIS A 98 18.08 -36.40 9.59
N ALA A 99 17.33 -36.31 8.49
CA ALA A 99 15.90 -36.67 8.47
C ALA A 99 15.61 -38.13 8.82
N SER A 100 16.59 -39.03 8.64
CA SER A 100 16.50 -40.44 9.07
C SER A 100 17.01 -40.70 10.50
N GLY A 101 17.55 -39.70 11.19
CA GLY A 101 17.91 -39.78 12.59
C GLY A 101 16.65 -39.94 13.43
N ALA A 102 16.74 -40.63 14.57
CA ALA A 102 15.58 -40.86 15.43
C ALA A 102 14.89 -39.53 15.77
N PHE A 103 13.56 -39.48 15.63
CA PHE A 103 12.68 -38.33 15.94
C PHE A 103 12.79 -37.79 17.37
N SER A 104 13.67 -38.37 18.20
CA SER A 104 13.97 -37.97 19.57
C SER A 104 15.20 -37.06 19.71
N ALA A 105 15.95 -36.79 18.64
CA ALA A 105 17.08 -35.87 18.63
C ALA A 105 16.84 -34.70 17.68
N GLY A 106 17.13 -33.48 18.12
CA GLY A 106 16.92 -32.25 17.34
C GLY A 106 15.60 -31.53 17.63
N ALA A 107 15.38 -30.43 16.92
CA ALA A 107 14.19 -29.62 17.06
C ALA A 107 13.81 -28.96 15.73
N ASN A 108 12.62 -29.27 15.22
CA ASN A 108 12.14 -28.74 13.96
C ASN A 108 11.63 -27.30 14.14
N ALA A 109 12.31 -26.32 13.53
CA ALA A 109 11.92 -24.91 13.58
C ALA A 109 10.51 -24.66 13.00
N ILE A 110 10.10 -25.43 11.98
CA ILE A 110 8.78 -25.30 11.34
C ILE A 110 7.67 -25.73 12.31
N GLU A 111 7.86 -26.86 13.01
CA GLU A 111 6.90 -27.33 14.01
C GLU A 111 6.81 -26.37 15.20
N LYS A 112 7.95 -25.81 15.65
CA LYS A 112 7.96 -24.76 16.67
C LYS A 112 7.18 -23.52 16.22
N ALA A 113 7.33 -23.12 14.95
CA ALA A 113 6.64 -21.95 14.41
C ALA A 113 5.11 -22.12 14.41
N PHE A 114 4.58 -23.34 14.32
CA PHE A 114 3.13 -23.58 14.43
C PHE A 114 2.52 -23.18 15.77
N LEU A 115 3.30 -23.12 16.86
CA LEU A 115 2.79 -22.65 18.15
C LEU A 115 2.71 -21.11 18.25
N ILE A 116 3.30 -20.40 17.29
CA ILE A 116 3.39 -18.94 17.26
C ILE A 116 2.33 -18.34 16.31
N ILE A 117 1.95 -19.08 15.27
CA ILE A 117 0.90 -18.72 14.28
C ILE A 117 -0.48 -19.05 14.85
#